data_AF-A0A1J6HLB5-F1
#
_entry.id   AF-A0A1J6HLB5-F1
#
_cell.length_a   1.000
_cell.length_b   1.000
_cell.length_c   1.000
_cell.angle_alpha   90.00
_cell.angle_beta   90.00
_cell.angle_gamma   90.00
#
_symmetry.space_group_name_H-M   'P 1'
#
loop_
_entity.id
_entity.type
_entity.pdbx_description
1 polymer ?
#
loop_
_entity_poly.entity_id
_entity_poly.type
_entity_poly.pdbx_seq_one_letter_code
_entity_poly.pdbx_strand_id
1 'polypeptide(L)'
;MTMLCNISDRLLLLLLSALAALVALIPLERLGLFGSSFEGQSGYAALYFGFPVLTVIFALLAVRLMPRPLPVAMRIIGWVALAIVIFLMFV
;
A
#
# COMPACT_ATOMS: atom_id res chain seq x y z
N MET A 1 26.24 2.82 5.85
CA MET A 1 25.11 3.77 5.66
C MET A 1 24.21 3.42 4.47
N THR A 2 24.75 2.90 3.37
CA THR A 2 23.99 2.56 2.14
C THR A 2 22.96 1.42 2.32
N MET A 3 23.27 0.36 3.07
CA MET A 3 22.32 -0.73 3.32
C MET A 3 21.07 -0.29 4.09
N LEU A 4 21.23 0.50 5.15
CA LEU A 4 20.10 0.96 5.96
C LEU A 4 19.14 1.84 5.14
N CYS A 5 19.68 2.71 4.29
CA CYS A 5 18.90 3.50 3.35
C CYS A 5 18.14 2.63 2.33
N ASN A 6 18.81 1.62 1.77
CA ASN A 6 18.16 0.73 0.81
C ASN A 6 17.04 -0.12 1.45
N ILE A 7 17.19 -0.50 2.72
CA ILE A 7 16.15 -1.23 3.45
C ILE A 7 14.98 -0.30 3.78
N SER A 8 15.25 0.92 4.27
CA SER A 8 14.18 1.89 4.56
C SER A 8 13.37 2.23 3.32
N ASP A 9 14.04 2.30 2.15
CA ASP A 9 13.42 2.56 0.86
C ASP A 9 12.45 1.46 0.46
N ARG A 10 12.90 0.21 0.56
CA ARG A 10 12.04 -0.95 0.26
C ARG A 10 10.87 -1.04 1.24
N LEU A 11 11.12 -0.78 2.52
CA LEU A 11 10.08 -0.76 3.55
C LEU A 11 9.04 0.33 3.26
N LEU A 12 9.50 1.55 2.95
CA LEU A 12 8.63 2.67 2.62
C LEU A 12 7.76 2.35 1.39
N LEU A 13 8.36 1.80 0.34
CA LEU A 13 7.62 1.42 -0.86
C LEU A 13 6.60 0.32 -0.58
N LEU A 14 6.94 -0.67 0.25
CA LEU A 14 6.03 -1.73 0.64
C LEU A 14 4.84 -1.17 1.43
N LEU A 15 5.08 -0.30 2.41
CA LEU A 15 4.04 0.31 3.23
C LEU A 15 3.12 1.21 2.41
N LEU A 16 3.67 2.02 1.50
CA LEU A 16 2.87 2.84 0.58
C LEU A 16 2.06 1.98 -0.39
N SER A 17 2.60 0.85 -0.85
CA SER A 17 1.90 -0.09 -1.72
C SER A 17 0.73 -0.76 -0.99
N ALA A 18 0.94 -1.15 0.26
CA ALA A 18 -0.10 -1.69 1.12
C ALA A 18 -1.21 -0.66 1.37
N LEU A 19 -0.83 0.60 1.64
CA LEU A 19 -1.80 1.68 1.80
C LEU A 19 -2.62 1.91 0.52
N ALA A 20 -1.96 1.95 -0.63
CA ALA A 20 -2.63 2.08 -1.92
C ALA A 20 -3.57 0.90 -2.20
N ALA A 21 -3.16 -0.33 -1.85
CA ALA A 21 -4.02 -1.52 -1.94
C ALA A 21 -5.27 -1.39 -1.06
N LEU A 22 -5.12 -0.88 0.15
CA LEU A 22 -6.23 -0.67 1.08
C LEU A 22 -7.26 0.34 0.53
N VAL A 23 -6.78 1.45 -0.04
CA VAL A 23 -7.65 2.44 -0.70
C VAL A 23 -8.30 1.87 -1.96
N ALA A 24 -7.57 1.09 -2.76
CA ALA A 24 -8.07 0.48 -3.99
C ALA A 24 -9.15 -0.60 -3.75
N LEU A 25 -9.18 -1.22 -2.57
CA LEU A 25 -10.23 -2.20 -2.23
C LEU A 25 -11.62 -1.57 -2.19
N ILE A 26 -11.74 -0.29 -1.80
CA ILE A 26 -13.01 0.42 -1.71
C ILE A 26 -13.72 0.49 -3.08
N PRO A 27 -13.11 1.02 -4.16
CA PRO A 27 -13.75 1.02 -5.47
C PRO A 27 -13.91 -0.40 -6.05
N LEU A 28 -13.00 -1.33 -5.79
CA LEU A 28 -13.14 -2.71 -6.27
C LEU A 28 -14.38 -3.41 -5.67
N GLU A 29 -14.68 -3.16 -4.40
CA GLU A 29 -15.92 -3.67 -3.82
C GLU A 29 -17.17 -3.02 -4.42
N ARG A 30 -17.16 -1.71 -4.67
CA ARG A 30 -18.26 -1.05 -5.39
C ARG A 30 -18.48 -1.60 -6.80
N LEU A 31 -17.44 -2.13 -7.43
CA LEU A 31 -17.51 -2.83 -8.72
C LEU A 31 -18.01 -4.28 -8.58
N GLY A 32 -18.26 -4.77 -7.37
CA GLY A 32 -18.76 -6.11 -7.10
C GLY A 32 -17.72 -7.23 -7.23
N LEU A 33 -16.42 -6.89 -7.33
CA LEU A 33 -15.33 -7.86 -7.55
C LEU A 33 -15.21 -8.90 -6.42
N PHE A 34 -15.67 -8.56 -5.22
CA PHE A 34 -15.61 -9.43 -4.04
C PHE A 34 -16.99 -9.88 -3.53
N GLY A 35 -18.09 -9.52 -4.22
CA GLY A 35 -19.47 -9.78 -3.78
C GLY A 35 -20.15 -8.54 -3.17
N SER A 36 -21.46 -8.63 -2.94
CA SER A 36 -22.26 -7.51 -2.43
C SER A 36 -22.01 -7.30 -0.94
N SER A 37 -21.39 -6.16 -0.60
CA SER A 37 -21.09 -5.71 0.77
C SER A 37 -19.92 -6.50 1.38
N PHE A 38 -18.92 -5.83 1.95
CA PHE A 38 -17.77 -6.40 2.70
C PHE A 38 -18.17 -7.23 3.95
N GLU A 39 -19.32 -7.89 3.96
CA GLU A 39 -19.86 -8.66 5.07
C GLU A 39 -19.72 -10.16 4.84
N GLY A 40 -19.23 -10.89 5.85
CA GLY A 40 -19.05 -12.33 5.74
C GLY A 40 -17.98 -12.73 4.72
N GLN A 41 -18.27 -13.73 3.87
CA GLN A 41 -17.29 -14.37 2.98
C GLN A 41 -16.65 -13.42 1.95
N SER A 42 -17.37 -12.40 1.49
CA SER A 42 -16.88 -11.36 0.59
C SER A 42 -15.82 -10.48 1.26
N GLY A 43 -16.03 -10.10 2.52
CA GLY A 43 -15.06 -9.37 3.33
C GLY A 43 -13.79 -10.18 3.56
N TYR A 44 -13.91 -11.48 3.81
CA TYR A 44 -12.77 -12.39 3.90
C TYR A 44 -12.00 -12.47 2.57
N ALA A 45 -12.69 -12.60 1.44
CA ALA A 45 -12.03 -12.63 0.13
C ALA A 45 -11.26 -11.32 -0.16
N ALA A 46 -11.86 -10.18 0.17
CA ALA A 46 -11.21 -8.89 -0.06
C ALA A 46 -9.99 -8.66 0.85
N LEU A 47 -10.03 -9.08 2.12
CA LEU A 47 -8.92 -8.90 3.06
C LEU A 47 -7.82 -9.96 2.95
N TYR A 48 -8.17 -11.22 2.71
CA TYR A 48 -7.20 -12.32 2.67
C TYR A 48 -6.69 -12.65 1.27
N PHE A 49 -7.41 -12.26 0.21
CA PHE A 49 -6.98 -12.41 -1.17
C PHE A 49 -6.77 -11.07 -1.87
N GLY A 50 -7.76 -10.18 -1.84
CA GLY A 50 -7.69 -8.89 -2.54
C GLY A 50 -6.53 -8.02 -2.07
N PHE A 51 -6.44 -7.78 -0.77
CA PHE A 51 -5.41 -6.93 -0.16
C PHE A 51 -3.98 -7.43 -0.43
N PRO A 52 -3.63 -8.71 -0.15
CA PRO A 52 -2.28 -9.18 -0.41
C PRO A 52 -1.92 -9.16 -1.89
N VAL A 53 -2.85 -9.56 -2.77
CA VAL A 53 -2.61 -9.59 -4.22
C VAL A 53 -2.37 -8.18 -4.74
N LEU A 54 -3.22 -7.21 -4.39
CA LEU A 54 -3.05 -5.80 -4.78
C LEU A 54 -1.75 -5.21 -4.21
N THR A 55 -1.42 -5.53 -2.97
CA THR A 55 -0.17 -5.07 -2.32
C THR A 55 1.04 -5.57 -3.09
N VAL A 56 1.06 -6.84 -3.50
CA VAL A 56 2.16 -7.42 -4.30
C VAL A 56 2.23 -6.74 -5.68
N ILE A 57 1.10 -6.55 -6.35
CA ILE A 57 1.05 -5.88 -7.66
C ILE A 57 1.61 -4.47 -7.55
N PHE A 58 1.13 -3.67 -6.60
CA PHE A 58 1.61 -2.30 -6.40
C PHE A 58 3.08 -2.26 -5.96
N ALA A 59 3.53 -3.18 -5.11
CA ALA A 59 4.93 -3.26 -4.71
C ALA A 59 5.84 -3.58 -5.90
N LEU A 60 5.45 -4.53 -6.76
CA LEU A 60 6.20 -4.87 -7.97
C LEU A 60 6.25 -3.69 -8.95
N LEU A 61 5.13 -2.98 -9.13
CA LEU A 61 5.06 -1.78 -9.95
C LEU A 61 5.95 -0.67 -9.39
N ALA A 62 5.86 -0.39 -8.08
CA ALA A 62 6.68 0.61 -7.41
C ALA A 62 8.17 0.30 -7.55
N VAL A 63 8.55 -0.98 -7.40
CA VAL A 63 9.93 -1.45 -7.58
C VAL A 63 10.44 -1.26 -9.01
N ARG A 64 9.58 -1.46 -10.03
CA ARG A 64 9.96 -1.31 -11.44
C ARG A 64 9.98 0.14 -11.91
N LEU A 65 9.07 0.96 -11.41
CA LEU A 65 8.84 2.31 -11.93
C LEU A 65 9.64 3.38 -11.17
N MET A 66 10.00 3.14 -9.90
CA MET A 66 10.73 4.15 -9.14
C MET A 66 12.25 4.04 -9.30
N PRO A 67 12.94 5.18 -9.48
CA PRO A 67 14.40 5.21 -9.57
C PRO A 67 15.03 4.76 -8.24
N ARG A 68 16.19 4.11 -8.34
CA ARG A 68 16.98 3.65 -7.18
C ARG A 68 18.38 4.27 -7.21
N PRO A 69 18.87 4.83 -6.10
CA PRO A 69 18.18 5.03 -4.81
C PRO A 69 17.04 6.05 -4.90
N LEU A 70 16.06 5.99 -3.99
CA LEU A 70 14.95 6.94 -4.00
C LEU A 70 15.47 8.37 -3.73
N PRO A 71 14.97 9.39 -4.44
CA PRO A 71 15.30 10.78 -4.14
C PRO A 71 14.88 11.14 -2.71
N VAL A 72 15.71 11.93 -2.01
CA VAL A 72 15.47 12.32 -0.61
C VAL A 72 14.08 12.94 -0.42
N ALA A 73 13.67 13.82 -1.34
CA ALA A 73 12.34 14.43 -1.31
C ALA A 73 11.21 13.39 -1.33
N MET A 74 11.31 12.37 -2.20
CA MET A 74 10.32 11.31 -2.32
C MET A 74 10.22 10.47 -1.04
N ARG A 75 11.36 10.22 -0.38
CA ARG A 75 11.42 9.50 0.90
C ARG A 75 10.70 10.28 1.99
N ILE A 76 11.00 11.58 2.11
CA ILE A 76 10.37 12.46 3.10
C ILE A 76 8.87 12.51 2.88
N ILE A 77 8.43 12.77 1.64
CA ILE A 77 7.00 12.85 1.29
C ILE A 77 6.30 11.52 1.62
N GLY A 78 6.91 10.38 1.28
CA GLY A 78 6.35 9.07 1.58
C GLY A 78 6.16 8.82 3.07
N TRP A 79 7.17 9.13 3.89
CA TRP A 79 7.08 8.97 5.35
C TRP A 79 6.07 9.92 5.98
N VAL A 80 6.02 11.18 5.51
CA VAL A 80 5.03 12.17 5.97
C VAL A 80 3.62 11.72 5.63
N ALA A 81 3.38 11.22 4.41
CA ALA A 81 2.08 10.70 4.01
C ALA A 81 1.64 9.54 4.90
N LEU A 82 2.55 8.59 5.19
CA LEU A 82 2.29 7.50 6.13
C LEU A 82 1.96 8.00 7.54
N ALA A 83 2.72 8.96 8.06
CA ALA A 83 2.49 9.54 9.37
C ALA A 83 1.11 10.23 9.47
N ILE A 84 0.72 10.98 8.43
CA ILE A 84 -0.60 11.63 8.36
C ILE A 84 -1.72 10.59 8.39
N VAL A 85 -1.60 9.55 7.57
CA VAL A 85 -2.61 8.48 7.52
C VAL A 85 -2.74 7.79 8.86
N ILE A 86 -1.61 7.41 9.48
CA ILE A 86 -1.60 6.81 10.81
C ILE A 86 -2.28 7.73 11.82
N PHE A 87 -1.90 9.01 11.84
CA PHE A 87 -2.51 10.00 12.74
C PHE A 87 -4.03 10.08 12.55
N LEU A 88 -4.52 10.12 11.31
CA LEU A 88 -5.96 10.14 11.00
C LEU A 88 -6.70 8.84 11.38
N MET A 89 -6.01 7.69 11.50
CA MET A 89 -6.63 6.45 11.96
C MET A 89 -6.77 6.39 13.49
N PHE A 90 -5.99 7.16 14.23
CA PHE A 90 -5.94 7.13 15.69
C PHE A 90 -6.57 8.38 16.37
N VAL A 91 -7.05 9.34 15.58
CA VAL A 91 -7.81 10.53 16.02
C VAL A 91 -9.27 10.36 15.64
#